data_AF-A0A1S1M739-F1
#
_entry.id   AF-A0A1S1M739-F1
#
_cell.length_a   1.000
_cell.length_b   1.000
_cell.length_c   1.000
_cell.angle_alpha   90.00
_cell.angle_beta   90.00
_cell.angle_gamma   90.00
#
_symmetry.space_group_name_H-M   'P 1'
#
loop_
_entity.id
_entity.type
_entity.pdbx_description
1 polymer ?
#
loop_
_entity_poly.entity_id
_entity_poly.type
_entity_poly.pdbx_seq_one_letter_code
_entity_poly.pdbx_strand_id
1 'polypeptide(L)'
;MTVINIGPYSYFGDEATLVSGDQDGLRILESALRSARESGNATFDGGGMVNQVVRQNGAADIEFGRQAIIWRFDGAKLDELIALTDSLIRAEAPAHQYFDISSPTSTLVISVGEHV
;
A
#
# COMPACT_ATOMS: atom_id res chain seq x y z
N MET A 1 14.34 -13.42 -1.87
CA MET A 1 14.47 -12.07 -2.45
C MET A 1 13.15 -11.40 -2.16
N THR A 2 13.17 -10.25 -1.51
CA THR A 2 11.94 -9.56 -1.10
C THR A 2 11.13 -9.14 -2.32
N VAL A 3 9.83 -9.44 -2.32
CA VAL A 3 8.93 -9.09 -3.42
C VAL A 3 7.88 -8.10 -2.95
N ILE A 4 7.72 -7.03 -3.72
CA ILE A 4 6.59 -6.10 -3.62
C ILE A 4 6.22 -5.62 -5.02
N ASN A 5 4.95 -5.77 -5.38
CA ASN A 5 4.37 -5.38 -6.66
C ASN A 5 3.24 -4.38 -6.41
N ILE A 6 3.12 -3.38 -7.28
CA ILE A 6 2.15 -2.30 -7.14
C ILE A 6 1.58 -2.00 -8.52
N GLY A 7 0.26 -1.98 -8.66
CA GLY A 7 -0.34 -1.73 -9.97
C GLY A 7 -1.85 -1.87 -10.03
N PRO A 8 -2.42 -1.77 -11.25
CA PRO A 8 -3.85 -2.01 -11.47
C PRO A 8 -4.21 -3.47 -11.24
N TYR A 9 -5.43 -3.71 -10.79
CA TYR A 9 -6.01 -5.03 -10.53
C TYR A 9 -7.50 -5.05 -10.85
N SER A 10 -8.04 -6.26 -11.05
CA SER A 10 -9.48 -6.45 -11.16
C SER A 10 -9.93 -7.45 -10.10
N TYR A 11 -10.86 -7.01 -9.25
CA TYR A 11 -11.43 -7.80 -8.17
C TYR A 11 -12.91 -8.02 -8.44
N PHE A 12 -13.30 -9.26 -8.73
CA PHE A 12 -14.67 -9.63 -9.13
C PHE A 12 -15.25 -8.81 -10.31
N GLY A 13 -14.39 -8.30 -11.19
CA GLY A 13 -14.79 -7.48 -12.35
C GLY A 13 -14.78 -5.98 -12.06
N ASP A 14 -14.58 -5.56 -10.81
CA ASP A 14 -14.40 -4.16 -10.44
C ASP A 14 -12.92 -3.76 -10.54
N GLU A 15 -12.67 -2.51 -10.91
CA GLU A 15 -11.32 -1.94 -10.97
C GLU A 15 -10.80 -1.67 -9.55
N ALA A 16 -9.59 -2.15 -9.27
CA ALA A 16 -8.91 -1.94 -8.01
C ALA A 16 -7.44 -1.59 -8.22
N THR A 17 -6.81 -1.07 -7.18
CA THR A 17 -5.35 -0.98 -7.07
C THR A 17 -4.86 -2.13 -6.22
N LEU A 18 -3.74 -2.77 -6.58
CA LEU A 18 -3.14 -3.87 -5.83
C LEU A 18 -1.77 -3.46 -5.31
N VAL A 19 -1.51 -3.79 -4.05
CA VAL A 19 -0.17 -4.06 -3.54
C VAL A 19 -0.09 -5.51 -3.12
N SER A 20 0.83 -6.26 -3.70
CA SER A 20 1.11 -7.64 -3.31
C SER A 20 2.57 -7.84 -2.99
N GLY A 21 2.88 -8.80 -2.13
CA GLY A 21 4.26 -9.13 -1.80
C GLY A 21 4.39 -10.35 -0.89
N ASP A 22 5.62 -10.66 -0.54
CA ASP A 22 5.91 -11.53 0.59
C ASP A 22 5.83 -10.74 1.92
N GLN A 23 5.97 -11.44 3.06
CA GLN A 23 5.92 -10.78 4.37
C GLN A 23 7.00 -9.70 4.51
N ASP A 24 8.16 -9.87 3.90
CA ASP A 24 9.23 -8.88 3.97
C ASP A 24 8.91 -7.64 3.14
N GLY A 25 8.25 -7.80 1.98
CA GLY A 25 7.78 -6.70 1.15
C GLY A 25 6.72 -5.87 1.87
N LEU A 26 5.77 -6.53 2.55
CA LEU A 26 4.79 -5.81 3.35
C LEU A 26 5.39 -5.11 4.57
N ARG A 27 6.46 -5.66 5.18
CA ARG A 27 7.21 -4.96 6.25
C ARG A 27 7.86 -3.67 5.75
N ILE A 28 8.35 -3.64 4.51
CA ILE A 28 8.90 -2.41 3.90
C ILE A 28 7.79 -1.37 3.75
N LEU A 29 6.62 -1.77 3.21
CA LEU A 29 5.46 -0.88 3.10
C LEU A 29 5.04 -0.35 4.48
N GLU A 30 4.84 -1.23 5.46
CA GLU A 30 4.43 -0.86 6.82
C GLU A 30 5.41 0.12 7.47
N SER A 31 6.71 -0.12 7.34
CA SER A 31 7.76 0.77 7.85
C SER A 31 7.68 2.17 7.25
N ALA A 32 7.45 2.27 5.94
CA ALA A 32 7.26 3.55 5.26
C ALA A 32 5.97 4.26 5.69
N LEU A 33 4.87 3.52 5.87
CA LEU A 33 3.60 4.07 6.36
C LEU A 33 3.75 4.65 7.78
N ARG A 34 4.40 3.92 8.69
CA ARG A 34 4.71 4.39 10.06
C ARG A 34 5.60 5.63 10.04
N SER A 35 6.66 5.60 9.24
CA SER A 35 7.58 6.74 9.09
C SER A 35 6.84 7.99 8.58
N ALA A 36 5.96 7.84 7.59
CA ALA A 36 5.14 8.94 7.08
C ALA A 36 4.10 9.42 8.10
N ARG A 37 3.54 8.50 8.91
CA ARG A 37 2.58 8.84 9.98
C ARG A 37 3.21 9.73 11.04
N GLU A 38 4.46 9.45 11.40
CA GLU A 38 5.22 10.18 12.42
C GLU A 38 5.86 11.46 11.86
N SER A 39 6.60 11.35 10.76
CA SER A 39 7.46 12.41 10.21
C SER A 39 6.81 13.21 9.07
N GLY A 40 5.62 12.81 8.63
CA GLY A 40 4.85 13.46 7.57
C GLY A 40 5.16 12.95 6.16
N ASN A 41 6.30 12.29 5.94
CA ASN A 41 6.62 11.63 4.67
C ASN A 41 7.61 10.47 4.86
N ALA A 42 7.66 9.57 3.88
CA ALA A 42 8.65 8.50 3.79
C ALA A 42 8.79 8.03 2.33
N THR A 43 9.87 7.33 2.02
CA THR A 43 10.10 6.72 0.71
C THR A 43 10.54 5.27 0.84
N PHE A 44 10.16 4.43 -0.11
CA PHE A 44 10.66 3.07 -0.24
C PHE A 44 10.73 2.64 -1.71
N ASP A 45 11.60 1.68 -2.02
CA ASP A 45 11.68 1.06 -3.33
C ASP A 45 10.75 -0.15 -3.40
N GLY A 46 9.91 -0.22 -4.44
CA GLY A 46 8.96 -1.33 -4.60
C GLY A 46 8.20 -1.30 -5.92
N GLY A 47 7.88 -2.48 -6.49
CA GLY A 47 7.22 -2.58 -7.79
C GLY A 47 8.06 -2.04 -8.95
N GLY A 48 9.38 -2.01 -8.80
CA GLY A 48 10.29 -1.42 -9.78
C GLY A 48 10.27 0.12 -9.84
N MET A 49 9.61 0.78 -8.88
CA MET A 49 9.53 2.25 -8.78
C MET A 49 9.87 2.74 -7.37
N VAL A 50 10.23 4.02 -7.27
CA VAL A 50 10.27 4.71 -5.98
C VAL A 50 8.83 5.01 -5.57
N ASN A 51 8.49 4.70 -4.33
CA ASN A 51 7.21 5.02 -3.72
C ASN A 51 7.41 6.12 -2.68
N GLN A 52 6.59 7.17 -2.75
CA GLN A 52 6.61 8.27 -1.79
C GLN A 52 5.29 8.29 -1.02
N VAL A 53 5.37 8.07 0.28
CA VAL A 53 4.23 8.18 1.20
C VAL A 53 4.23 9.56 1.82
N VAL A 54 3.10 10.27 1.76
CA VAL A 54 2.93 11.62 2.26
C VAL A 54 1.68 11.69 3.14
N ARG A 55 1.85 12.17 4.38
CA ARG A 55 0.73 12.47 5.26
C ARG A 55 0.12 13.82 4.85
N GLN A 56 -1.10 13.80 4.34
CA GLN A 56 -1.83 14.98 3.86
C GLN A 56 -3.27 14.96 4.37
N ASN A 57 -3.71 16.03 5.04
CA ASN A 57 -5.05 16.12 5.62
C ASN A 57 -6.14 15.94 4.55
N GLY A 58 -7.10 15.07 4.81
CA GLY A 58 -8.23 14.78 3.92
C GLY A 58 -7.87 14.00 2.65
N ALA A 59 -6.62 13.55 2.49
CA ALA A 59 -6.20 12.76 1.34
C ALA A 59 -6.46 11.27 1.56
N ALA A 60 -6.78 10.59 0.47
CA ALA A 60 -6.93 9.13 0.43
C ALA A 60 -6.60 8.57 -0.96
N ASP A 61 -5.62 9.15 -1.65
CA ASP A 61 -5.35 8.88 -3.07
C ASP A 61 -3.95 8.31 -3.30
N ILE A 62 -3.84 7.55 -4.39
CA ILE A 62 -2.58 7.06 -4.95
C ILE A 62 -2.47 7.62 -6.38
N GLU A 63 -1.28 8.09 -6.74
CA GLU A 63 -0.97 8.63 -8.06
C GLU A 63 0.19 7.86 -8.69
N PHE A 64 -0.06 7.27 -9.86
CA PHE A 64 0.95 6.59 -10.66
C PHE A 64 1.65 7.58 -11.58
N GLY A 65 2.80 8.08 -11.12
CA GLY A 65 3.67 8.96 -11.91
C GLY A 65 4.63 8.20 -12.82
N ARG A 66 5.36 8.94 -13.65
CA ARG A 66 6.40 8.36 -14.53
C ARG A 66 7.67 7.94 -13.80
N GLN A 67 7.97 8.59 -12.67
CA GLN A 67 9.21 8.41 -11.91
C GLN A 67 8.97 7.83 -10.52
N ALA A 68 7.77 8.00 -9.97
CA ALA A 68 7.41 7.56 -8.64
C ALA A 68 5.90 7.32 -8.54
N ILE A 69 5.52 6.48 -7.59
CA ILE A 69 4.14 6.31 -7.14
C ILE A 69 3.97 7.14 -5.86
N ILE A 70 3.00 8.05 -5.85
CA ILE A 70 2.75 8.93 -4.70
C ILE A 70 1.52 8.45 -3.95
N TRP A 71 1.67 8.22 -2.66
CA TRP A 71 0.64 7.76 -1.75
C TRP A 71 0.29 8.91 -0.79
N ARG A 72 -0.92 9.46 -0.90
CA ARG A 72 -1.37 10.58 -0.07
C ARG A 72 -2.50 10.12 0.84
N PHE A 73 -2.24 10.14 2.14
CA PHE A 73 -3.20 9.73 3.15
C PHE A 73 -3.22 10.70 4.31
N ASP A 74 -4.39 10.92 4.90
CA ASP A 74 -4.45 11.56 6.20
C ASP A 74 -3.97 10.64 7.32
N GLY A 75 -3.89 11.18 8.54
CA GLY A 75 -3.41 10.42 9.70
C GLY A 75 -4.26 9.19 10.02
N ALA A 76 -5.60 9.29 9.87
CA ALA A 76 -6.50 8.19 10.18
C ALA A 76 -6.39 7.06 9.15
N LYS A 77 -6.27 7.42 7.87
CA LYS A 77 -6.04 6.48 6.76
C LYS A 77 -4.71 5.77 6.87
N LEU A 78 -3.64 6.47 7.29
CA LEU A 78 -2.36 5.83 7.59
C LEU A 78 -2.49 4.83 8.76
N ASP A 79 -3.17 5.21 9.85
CA ASP A 79 -3.36 4.32 11.01
C ASP A 79 -4.15 3.05 10.66
N GLU A 80 -5.20 3.20 9.84
CA GLU A 80 -5.98 2.08 9.29
C GLU A 80 -5.11 1.16 8.41
N LEU A 81 -4.39 1.74 7.46
CA LEU A 81 -3.57 0.98 6.51
C LEU A 81 -2.41 0.24 7.21
N ILE A 82 -1.82 0.85 8.23
CA ILE A 82 -0.81 0.22 9.10
C ILE A 82 -1.42 -1.01 9.79
N ALA A 83 -2.59 -0.88 10.40
CA ALA A 83 -3.23 -1.99 11.11
C ALA A 83 -3.58 -3.17 10.18
N LEU A 84 -4.07 -2.88 8.97
CA LEU A 84 -4.36 -3.91 7.95
C LEU A 84 -3.08 -4.62 7.50
N THR A 85 -2.02 -3.86 7.21
CA THR A 85 -0.74 -4.41 6.77
C THR A 85 -0.08 -5.26 7.86
N ASP A 86 -0.12 -4.80 9.11
CA ASP A 86 0.41 -5.50 10.29
C ASP A 86 -0.33 -6.83 10.54
N SER A 87 -1.64 -6.89 10.28
CA SER A 87 -2.40 -8.15 10.30
C SER A 87 -1.93 -9.13 9.22
N LEU A 88 -1.63 -8.64 8.01
CA LEU A 88 -1.16 -9.48 6.90
C LEU A 88 0.27 -9.99 7.11
N ILE A 89 1.16 -9.17 7.68
CA ILE A 89 2.53 -9.58 8.02
C ILE A 89 2.55 -10.77 9.00
N ARG A 90 1.54 -10.85 9.89
CA ARG A 90 1.38 -11.94 10.85
C ARG A 90 0.60 -13.14 10.32
N ALA A 91 0.10 -13.11 9.09
CA ALA A 91 -0.67 -14.21 8.53
C ALA A 91 0.22 -15.44 8.30
N GLU A 92 -0.26 -16.62 8.74
CA GLU A 92 0.42 -17.91 8.55
C GLU A 92 0.14 -18.53 7.17
N ALA A 93 -0.83 -17.97 6.44
CA ALA A 93 -1.27 -18.41 5.12
C ALA A 93 -1.49 -17.19 4.21
N PRO A 94 -1.55 -17.39 2.87
CA PRO A 94 -1.87 -16.31 1.94
C PRO A 94 -3.20 -15.63 2.30
N ALA A 95 -3.22 -14.30 2.23
CA ALA A 95 -4.34 -13.49 2.67
C ALA A 95 -4.33 -12.11 2.01
N HIS A 96 -5.49 -11.44 2.01
CA HIS A 96 -5.61 -10.06 1.55
C HIS A 96 -6.57 -9.23 2.41
N GLN A 97 -6.43 -7.92 2.33
CA GLN A 97 -7.29 -6.92 2.96
C GLN A 97 -7.73 -5.88 1.94
N TYR A 98 -8.84 -5.21 2.23
CA TYR A 98 -9.38 -4.12 1.41
C TYR A 98 -9.25 -2.81 2.16
N PHE A 99 -8.93 -1.75 1.43
CA PHE A 99 -8.74 -0.42 1.96
C PHE A 99 -9.34 0.62 1.00
N ASP A 100 -10.23 1.46 1.51
CA ASP A 100 -10.91 2.46 0.70
C ASP A 100 -9.99 3.63 0.35
N ILE A 101 -9.92 3.96 -0.94
CA ILE A 101 -9.16 5.06 -1.52
C ILE A 101 -10.05 5.90 -2.45
N SER A 102 -9.63 7.12 -2.77
CA SER A 102 -10.37 8.05 -3.64
C SER A 102 -9.90 8.04 -5.09
N SER A 103 -8.69 7.54 -5.35
CA SER A 103 -8.05 7.49 -6.68
C SER A 103 -6.85 6.55 -6.61
N PRO A 104 -6.49 5.84 -7.71
CA PRO A 104 -7.09 5.90 -9.04
C PRO A 104 -8.38 5.08 -9.17
N THR A 105 -8.67 4.25 -8.17
CA THR A 105 -9.90 3.46 -8.05
C THR A 105 -10.56 3.79 -6.71
N SER A 106 -11.61 3.07 -6.33
CA SER A 106 -12.21 3.17 -5.00
C SER A 106 -11.59 2.24 -3.96
N THR A 107 -10.74 1.29 -4.38
CA THR A 107 -10.31 0.19 -3.52
C THR A 107 -8.85 -0.18 -3.77
N LEU A 108 -8.07 -0.19 -2.68
CA LEU A 108 -6.76 -0.80 -2.59
C LEU A 108 -6.89 -2.21 -2.00
N VAL A 109 -6.43 -3.21 -2.73
CA VAL A 109 -6.23 -4.57 -2.25
C VAL A 109 -4.79 -4.71 -1.78
N ILE A 110 -4.59 -5.19 -0.56
CA ILE A 110 -3.27 -5.46 0.01
C ILE A 110 -3.18 -6.97 0.19
N SER A 111 -2.19 -7.60 -0.43
CA SER A 111 -2.09 -9.06 -0.51
C SER A 111 -0.72 -9.56 -0.03
N VAL A 112 -0.73 -10.62 0.78
CA VAL A 112 0.48 -11.35 1.20
C VAL A 112 0.43 -12.77 0.69
N GLY A 113 1.51 -13.21 0.04
CA GLY A 113 1.63 -14.60 -0.45
C GLY A 113 0.67 -14.97 -1.59
N GLU A 114 -0.19 -14.06 -2.03
CA GLU A 114 -1.00 -14.17 -3.25
C GLU A 114 -0.55 -13.09 -4.26
N HIS A 115 -0.66 -13.40 -5.55
CA HIS A 115 -0.33 -12.46 -6.64
C HIS A 115 1.12 -11.92 -6.60
N VAL A 116 2.06 -12.77 -6.15
CA VAL A 116 3.51 -12.48 -6.04
C VAL A 116 4.23 -12.68 -7.37
#